data_AF-A0A392PSE7-F1
#
_entry.id   AF-A0A392PSE7-F1
#
_cell.length_a   1.000
_cell.length_b   1.000
_cell.length_c   1.000
_cell.angle_alpha   90.00
_cell.angle_beta   90.00
_cell.angle_gamma   90.00
#
_symmetry.space_group_name_H-M   'P 1'
#
loop_
_entity.id
_entity.type
_entity.pdbx_description
1 polymer ?
#
loop_
_entity_poly.entity_id
_entity_poly.type
_entity_poly.pdbx_seq_one_letter_code
_entity_poly.pdbx_strand_id
1 'polypeptide(L)'
;MQGFGQLYVPLEEQKLRWGDAFLIKTFPLHIRLPHLFPCIPQPFRDNLENYCLEMNKLCFTIIKFMAKALKIQQQSEMLDFFKEGEQTIRMGYYPPCPQPDQVIGLDPHSDISALTILLQVNEMQGLQIKKDGLWVPVNPLPDAFVVNVG
;
A
#
# COMPACT_ATOMS: atom_id res chain seq x y z
N MET A 1 6.31 12.91 -2.14
CA MET A 1 5.44 13.27 -3.28
C MET A 1 4.05 12.71 -2.98
N GLN A 2 2.97 13.49 -3.08
CA GLN A 2 1.58 13.03 -2.91
C GLN A 2 0.75 13.54 -4.09
N GLY A 3 -0.38 12.92 -4.36
CA GLY A 3 -1.22 13.15 -5.53
C GLY A 3 -0.95 12.15 -6.66
N PHE A 4 -1.45 12.47 -7.85
CA PHE A 4 -1.26 11.66 -9.05
C PHE A 4 0.15 11.85 -9.61
N GLY A 5 0.80 10.76 -9.99
CA GLY A 5 2.07 10.80 -10.72
C GLY A 5 2.94 9.57 -10.49
N GLN A 6 4.02 9.51 -11.25
CA GLN A 6 5.07 8.51 -11.08
C GLN A 6 6.27 9.11 -10.33
N LEU A 7 7.20 8.26 -9.90
CA LEU A 7 8.46 8.74 -9.34
C LEU A 7 9.17 9.64 -10.36
N TYR A 8 9.75 10.73 -9.87
CA TYR A 8 10.57 11.64 -10.67
C TYR A 8 11.69 10.86 -11.37
N VAL A 9 11.98 11.22 -12.62
CA VAL A 9 12.95 10.55 -13.50
C VAL A 9 14.18 11.46 -13.63
N PRO A 10 15.16 11.38 -12.71
CA PRO A 10 16.35 12.23 -12.78
C PRO A 10 17.35 11.88 -13.89
N LEU A 11 17.28 10.68 -14.49
CA LEU A 11 18.30 10.15 -15.39
C LEU A 11 17.69 9.58 -16.68
N GLU A 12 18.33 9.81 -17.83
CA GLU A 12 17.89 9.26 -19.13
C GLU A 12 17.90 7.72 -19.17
N GLU A 13 18.79 7.09 -18.42
CA GLU A 13 18.92 5.62 -18.37
C GLU A 13 17.89 4.95 -17.44
N GLN A 14 17.10 5.74 -16.70
CA GLN A 14 16.18 5.20 -15.72
C GLN A 14 15.01 4.51 -16.40
N LYS A 15 14.85 3.22 -16.10
CA LYS A 15 13.70 2.43 -16.53
C LYS A 15 12.44 2.93 -15.83
N LEU A 16 11.40 3.18 -16.62
CA LEU A 16 10.09 3.58 -16.11
C LEU A 16 9.22 2.36 -15.83
N ARG A 17 8.31 2.55 -14.89
CA ARG A 17 7.30 1.56 -14.52
C ARG A 17 6.12 1.66 -15.48
N TRP A 18 5.51 0.52 -15.79
CA TRP A 18 4.29 0.46 -16.58
C TRP A 18 3.07 0.58 -15.68
N GLY A 19 2.85 1.77 -15.12
CA GLY A 19 1.68 2.05 -14.32
C GLY A 19 1.71 3.40 -13.65
N ASP A 20 0.53 3.95 -13.46
CA ASP A 20 0.32 5.20 -12.76
C ASP A 20 0.03 4.96 -11.28
N ALA A 21 0.31 5.97 -10.46
CA ALA A 21 0.02 5.91 -9.05
C ALA A 21 -0.63 7.20 -8.56
N PHE A 22 -1.51 7.06 -7.57
CA PHE A 22 -1.92 8.14 -6.70
C PHE A 22 -1.52 7.81 -5.27
N LEU A 23 -0.71 8.67 -4.66
CA LEU A 23 -0.23 8.50 -3.30
C LEU A 23 -0.82 9.56 -2.37
N ILE A 24 -1.34 9.16 -1.21
CA ILE A 24 -1.85 10.11 -0.22
C ILE A 24 -1.58 9.64 1.20
N LYS A 25 -1.08 10.55 2.03
CA LYS A 25 -0.95 10.36 3.48
C LYS A 25 -2.33 10.59 4.12
N THR A 26 -2.76 9.68 4.98
CA THR A 26 -4.14 9.63 5.49
C THR A 26 -4.22 9.71 7.00
N PHE A 27 -3.24 9.14 7.74
CA PHE A 27 -3.13 9.31 9.17
C PHE A 27 -1.68 9.54 9.62
N PRO A 28 -1.46 10.25 10.72
CA PRO A 28 -2.44 11.06 11.47
C PRO A 28 -3.02 12.24 10.64
N LEU A 29 -4.13 12.84 11.06
CA LEU A 29 -4.82 13.84 10.21
C LEU A 29 -3.97 15.07 9.89
N HIS A 30 -3.05 15.45 10.78
CA HIS A 30 -2.20 16.65 10.62
C HIS A 30 -1.15 16.52 9.51
N ILE A 31 -0.86 15.31 9.00
CA ILE A 31 0.07 15.11 7.88
C ILE A 31 -0.63 15.09 6.51
N ARG A 32 -1.97 15.17 6.48
CA ARG A 32 -2.72 15.25 5.22
C ARG A 32 -2.42 16.57 4.53
N LEU A 33 -2.27 16.53 3.21
CA LEU A 33 -2.20 17.77 2.43
C LEU A 33 -3.60 18.41 2.36
N PRO A 34 -3.78 19.64 2.89
CA PRO A 34 -5.11 20.26 3.00
C PRO A 34 -5.78 20.50 1.65
N HIS A 35 -5.00 20.69 0.59
CA HIS A 35 -5.51 20.95 -0.77
C HIS A 35 -5.81 19.68 -1.56
N LEU A 36 -5.18 18.54 -1.23
CA LEU A 36 -5.29 17.33 -2.04
C LEU A 36 -6.58 16.57 -1.76
N PHE A 37 -6.92 16.40 -0.48
CA PHE A 37 -8.11 15.64 -0.05
C PHE A 37 -9.43 16.23 -0.60
N PRO A 38 -9.64 17.57 -0.55
CA PRO A 38 -10.83 18.20 -1.12
C PRO A 38 -10.96 18.08 -2.65
N CYS A 39 -9.86 17.80 -3.37
CA CYS A 39 -9.88 17.59 -4.82
C CYS A 39 -10.35 16.17 -5.21
N ILE A 40 -10.44 15.23 -4.27
CA ILE A 40 -10.94 13.88 -4.54
C ILE A 40 -12.45 13.97 -4.74
N PRO A 41 -13.02 13.50 -5.87
CA PRO A 41 -14.45 13.65 -6.15
C PRO A 41 -15.31 12.83 -5.16
N GLN A 42 -16.51 13.32 -4.89
CA GLN A 42 -17.55 12.51 -4.23
C GLN A 42 -18.21 11.58 -5.25
N PRO A 43 -18.68 10.38 -4.84
CA PRO A 43 -18.69 9.83 -3.48
C PRO A 43 -17.36 9.17 -3.06
N PHE A 44 -16.37 9.14 -3.95
CA PHE A 44 -15.13 8.39 -3.73
C PHE A 44 -14.34 8.89 -2.51
N ARG A 45 -14.29 10.20 -2.26
CA ARG A 45 -13.64 10.78 -1.08
C ARG A 45 -14.16 10.18 0.23
N ASP A 46 -15.47 10.15 0.42
CA ASP A 46 -16.10 9.69 1.66
C ASP A 46 -15.86 8.18 1.86
N ASN A 47 -15.94 7.41 0.77
CA ASN A 47 -15.60 5.98 0.79
C ASN A 47 -14.12 5.75 1.12
N LEU A 48 -13.21 6.55 0.57
CA LEU A 48 -11.78 6.47 0.86
C LEU A 48 -11.50 6.82 2.33
N GLU A 49 -12.16 7.82 2.91
CA GLU A 49 -12.01 8.14 4.34
C GLU A 49 -12.42 6.97 5.23
N ASN A 50 -13.58 6.37 4.96
CA ASN A 50 -14.05 5.19 5.68
C ASN A 50 -13.10 4.01 5.51
N TYR A 51 -12.63 3.75 4.28
CA TYR A 51 -11.67 2.70 4.01
C TYR A 51 -10.37 2.90 4.80
N CYS A 52 -9.81 4.12 4.80
CA CYS A 52 -8.59 4.44 5.54
C CYS A 52 -8.75 4.19 7.05
N LEU A 53 -9.90 4.58 7.61
CA LEU A 53 -10.21 4.35 9.02
C LEU A 53 -10.27 2.86 9.35
N GLU A 54 -10.98 2.07 8.54
CA GLU A 54 -11.09 0.62 8.76
C GLU A 54 -9.76 -0.11 8.56
N MET A 55 -8.96 0.29 7.56
CA MET A 55 -7.61 -0.26 7.37
C MET A 55 -6.66 0.09 8.52
N ASN A 56 -6.80 1.28 9.11
CA ASN A 56 -6.02 1.65 10.28
C ASN A 56 -6.38 0.76 11.48
N LYS A 57 -7.67 0.56 11.77
CA LYS A 57 -8.14 -0.37 12.81
C LYS A 57 -7.68 -1.81 12.58
N LEU A 58 -7.74 -2.28 11.33
CA LEU A 58 -7.29 -3.62 10.95
C LEU A 58 -5.78 -3.77 11.18
N CYS A 59 -4.97 -2.78 10.78
CA CYS A 59 -3.53 -2.76 11.01
C CYS A 59 -3.19 -2.89 12.50
N PHE A 60 -3.81 -2.07 13.37
CA PHE A 60 -3.62 -2.17 14.82
C PHE A 60 -4.02 -3.54 15.39
N THR A 61 -5.10 -4.12 14.87
CA THR A 61 -5.56 -5.45 15.28
C THR A 61 -4.51 -6.51 14.95
N ILE A 62 -3.96 -6.49 13.73
CA ILE A 62 -2.92 -7.43 13.30
C ILE A 62 -1.65 -7.26 14.14
N ILE A 63 -1.18 -6.03 14.32
CA ILE A 63 0.01 -5.72 15.13
C ILE A 63 -0.14 -6.22 16.57
N LYS A 64 -1.31 -6.02 17.17
CA LYS A 64 -1.61 -6.54 18.52
C LYS A 64 -1.50 -8.07 18.58
N PHE A 65 -2.01 -8.77 17.57
CA PHE A 65 -1.88 -10.23 17.50
C PHE A 65 -0.44 -10.67 17.27
N MET A 66 0.33 -9.97 16.44
CA MET A 66 1.76 -10.22 16.25
C MET A 66 2.53 -10.04 17.57
N ALA A 67 2.27 -8.96 18.31
CA ALA A 67 2.89 -8.72 19.61
C ALA A 67 2.62 -9.84 20.61
N LYS A 68 1.38 -10.32 20.66
CA LYS A 68 0.98 -11.45 21.49
C LYS A 68 1.68 -12.75 21.06
N ALA A 69 1.74 -13.04 19.76
CA ALA A 69 2.40 -14.23 19.23
C ALA A 69 3.91 -14.24 19.53
N LEU A 70 4.55 -13.07 19.46
CA LEU A 70 5.96 -12.86 19.80
C LEU A 70 6.22 -12.75 21.32
N LYS A 71 5.18 -12.88 22.15
CA LYS A 71 5.25 -12.79 23.62
C LYS A 71 5.88 -11.48 24.11
N ILE A 72 5.64 -10.38 23.40
CA ILE A 72 6.04 -9.04 23.84
C ILE A 72 5.26 -8.70 25.11
N GLN A 73 5.98 -8.36 26.17
CA GLN A 73 5.38 -8.04 27.48
C GLN A 73 4.76 -6.64 27.48
N GLN A 74 5.43 -5.67 26.87
CA GLN A 74 5.03 -4.25 26.80
C GLN A 74 4.16 -3.99 25.56
N GLN A 75 3.04 -4.70 25.41
CA GLN A 75 2.17 -4.56 24.24
C GLN A 75 1.58 -3.14 24.10
N SER A 76 1.34 -2.46 25.22
CA SER A 76 0.87 -1.07 25.23
C SER A 76 1.89 -0.12 24.58
N GLU A 77 3.15 -0.21 24.98
CA GLU A 77 4.22 0.65 24.45
C GLU A 77 4.44 0.42 22.95
N MET A 78 4.40 -0.84 22.50
CA MET A 78 4.46 -1.17 21.08
C MET A 78 3.28 -0.56 20.32
N LEU A 79 2.06 -0.69 20.84
CA LEU A 79 0.87 -0.12 20.19
C LEU A 79 0.92 1.42 20.18
N ASP A 80 1.47 2.05 21.22
CA ASP A 80 1.64 3.50 21.27
C ASP A 80 2.64 3.99 20.22
N PHE A 81 3.74 3.26 20.00
CA PHE A 81 4.65 3.53 18.88
C PHE A 81 3.93 3.52 17.51
N PHE A 82 3.03 2.55 17.29
CA PHE A 82 2.26 2.49 16.05
C PHE A 82 1.16 3.56 15.94
N LYS A 83 0.65 4.09 17.05
CA LYS A 83 -0.30 5.23 17.06
C LYS A 83 0.33 6.52 16.56
N GLU A 84 1.63 6.68 16.76
CA GLU A 84 2.40 7.81 16.22
C GLU A 84 2.83 7.57 14.76
N GLY A 85 2.64 6.36 14.24
CA GLY A 85 3.00 5.97 12.88
C GLY A 85 2.13 6.62 11.79
N GLU A 86 2.68 6.68 10.59
CA GLU A 86 1.98 7.23 9.42
C GLU A 86 1.20 6.13 8.66
N GLN A 87 -0.01 6.44 8.19
CA GLN A 87 -0.71 5.68 7.17
C GLN A 87 -0.60 6.41 5.83
N THR A 88 -0.20 5.67 4.80
CA THR A 88 -0.18 6.13 3.41
C THR A 88 -0.96 5.14 2.54
N ILE A 89 -1.78 5.65 1.65
CA ILE A 89 -2.47 4.88 0.61
C ILE A 89 -1.77 5.10 -0.72
N ARG A 90 -1.45 4.00 -1.41
CA ARG A 90 -1.00 3.98 -2.80
C ARG A 90 -2.03 3.28 -3.66
N MET A 91 -2.66 4.01 -4.56
CA MET A 91 -3.55 3.45 -5.59
C MET A 91 -2.75 3.29 -6.88
N GLY A 92 -2.56 2.04 -7.33
CA GLY A 92 -1.86 1.74 -8.58
C GLY A 92 -2.84 1.43 -9.71
N TYR A 93 -2.59 1.97 -10.90
CA TYR A 93 -3.30 1.64 -12.13
C TYR A 93 -2.31 1.12 -13.17
N TYR A 94 -2.51 -0.12 -13.62
CA TYR A 94 -1.61 -0.81 -14.54
C TYR A 94 -2.35 -1.08 -15.87
N PRO A 95 -2.17 -0.24 -16.90
CA PRO A 95 -2.86 -0.42 -18.18
C PRO A 95 -2.33 -1.64 -18.95
N PRO A 96 -3.11 -2.18 -19.92
CA PRO A 96 -2.62 -3.21 -20.82
C PRO A 96 -1.32 -2.79 -21.51
N CYS A 97 -0.36 -3.72 -21.61
CA CYS A 97 0.91 -3.48 -22.29
C CYS A 97 0.99 -4.35 -23.56
N PRO A 98 1.38 -3.79 -24.72
CA PRO A 98 1.61 -4.59 -25.93
C PRO A 98 2.86 -5.47 -25.85
N GLN A 99 3.80 -5.17 -24.95
CA GLN A 99 5.06 -5.90 -24.75
C GLN A 99 5.28 -6.22 -23.26
N PRO A 100 4.41 -7.04 -22.64
CA PRO A 100 4.40 -7.24 -21.19
C PRO A 100 5.72 -7.86 -20.67
N ASP A 101 6.43 -8.63 -21.48
CA ASP A 101 7.71 -9.25 -21.10
C ASP A 101 8.89 -8.26 -21.05
N GLN A 102 8.69 -7.02 -21.51
CA GLN A 102 9.72 -5.98 -21.56
C GLN A 102 9.55 -4.88 -20.52
N VAL A 103 8.45 -4.91 -19.77
CA VAL A 103 8.11 -3.87 -18.80
C VAL A 103 7.77 -4.48 -17.45
N ILE A 104 7.70 -3.63 -16.43
CA ILE A 104 7.24 -4.04 -15.11
C ILE A 104 6.30 -3.00 -14.53
N GLY A 105 5.18 -3.44 -13.95
CA GLY A 105 4.22 -2.53 -13.33
C GLY A 105 4.78 -1.87 -12.08
N LEU A 106 5.48 -2.64 -11.24
CA LEU A 106 6.15 -2.15 -10.04
C LEU A 106 7.43 -2.96 -9.81
N ASP A 107 8.55 -2.26 -9.62
CA ASP A 107 9.86 -2.90 -9.47
C ASP A 107 9.89 -3.91 -8.30
N PRO A 108 10.75 -4.94 -8.34
CA PRO A 108 11.03 -5.77 -7.19
C PRO A 108 11.50 -4.92 -6.01
N HIS A 109 10.80 -5.04 -4.87
CA HIS A 109 11.14 -4.31 -3.65
C HIS A 109 10.64 -5.08 -2.42
N SER A 110 11.11 -4.66 -1.25
CA SER A 110 10.44 -4.89 0.03
C SER A 110 9.78 -3.59 0.46
N ASP A 111 8.66 -3.69 1.17
CA ASP A 111 7.98 -2.53 1.68
C ASP A 111 8.79 -1.86 2.80
N ILE A 112 8.78 -0.52 2.84
CA ILE A 112 9.41 0.24 3.92
C ILE A 112 8.45 0.38 5.11
N SER A 113 7.16 0.09 4.90
CA SER A 113 6.14 0.17 5.94
C SER A 113 6.26 -0.98 6.92
N ALA A 114 5.77 -0.83 8.16
CA ALA A 114 5.75 -1.95 9.09
C ALA A 114 4.77 -3.06 8.68
N LEU A 115 3.66 -2.69 8.05
CA LEU A 115 2.63 -3.61 7.58
C LEU A 115 1.88 -3.00 6.40
N THR A 116 1.78 -3.75 5.31
CA THR A 116 0.98 -3.39 4.14
C THR A 116 -0.29 -4.24 4.10
N ILE A 117 -1.43 -3.59 3.84
CA ILE A 117 -2.72 -4.25 3.61
C ILE A 117 -3.16 -3.88 2.19
N LEU A 118 -3.12 -4.86 1.29
CA LEU A 118 -3.37 -4.69 -0.13
C LEU A 118 -4.75 -5.25 -0.50
N LEU A 119 -5.53 -4.42 -1.20
CA LEU A 119 -6.74 -4.82 -1.91
C LEU A 119 -6.45 -4.88 -3.41
N GLN A 120 -6.74 -6.02 -4.03
CA GLN A 120 -6.78 -6.12 -5.49
C GLN A 120 -8.20 -5.76 -5.98
N VAL A 121 -8.32 -4.66 -6.72
CA VAL A 121 -9.62 -4.06 -7.07
C VAL A 121 -10.34 -4.85 -8.18
N ASN A 122 -9.62 -5.62 -8.98
CA ASN A 122 -10.19 -6.44 -10.06
C ASN A 122 -9.58 -7.86 -10.06
N GLU A 123 -10.07 -8.70 -10.97
CA GLU A 123 -9.65 -10.10 -11.08
C GLU A 123 -8.34 -10.30 -11.85
N MET A 124 -7.67 -9.21 -12.26
CA MET A 124 -6.42 -9.29 -13.02
C MET A 124 -5.26 -9.70 -12.11
N GLN A 125 -4.59 -10.78 -12.49
CA GLN A 125 -3.38 -11.23 -11.80
C GLN A 125 -2.21 -10.28 -12.09
N GLY A 126 -1.33 -10.10 -11.11
CA GLY A 126 -0.14 -9.26 -11.28
C GLY A 126 0.81 -9.23 -10.09
N LEU A 127 0.30 -9.48 -8.87
CA LEU A 127 1.16 -9.58 -7.70
C LEU A 127 2.00 -10.86 -7.74
N GLN A 128 3.30 -10.71 -7.52
CA GLN A 128 4.23 -11.82 -7.31
C GLN A 128 5.05 -11.55 -6.05
N ILE A 129 5.37 -12.61 -5.32
CA ILE A 129 6.29 -12.59 -4.18
C ILE A 129 7.52 -13.43 -4.49
N LYS A 130 8.66 -13.08 -3.90
CA LYS A 130 9.89 -13.87 -4.03
C LYS A 130 10.03 -14.82 -2.85
N LYS A 131 9.98 -16.13 -3.11
CA LYS A 131 10.14 -17.19 -2.11
C LYS A 131 11.21 -18.17 -2.58
N ASP A 132 12.21 -18.42 -1.75
CA ASP A 132 13.31 -19.37 -2.04
C ASP A 132 14.00 -19.10 -3.39
N GLY A 133 14.16 -17.81 -3.73
CA GLY A 133 14.77 -17.36 -4.98
C GLY A 133 13.83 -17.32 -6.20
N LEU A 134 12.62 -17.88 -6.09
CA LEU A 134 11.65 -17.96 -7.17
C LEU A 134 10.52 -16.94 -7.01
N TRP A 135 10.03 -16.42 -8.13
CA TRP A 135 8.83 -15.59 -8.17
C TRP A 135 7.58 -16.47 -8.16
N VAL A 136 6.69 -16.22 -7.21
CA VAL A 136 5.45 -16.97 -7.00
C VAL A 136 4.27 -16.02 -7.17
N PRO A 137 3.30 -16.31 -8.06
CA PRO A 137 2.11 -15.48 -8.21
C PRO A 137 1.22 -15.57 -6.97
N VAL A 138 0.60 -14.44 -6.62
CA VAL A 138 -0.41 -14.37 -5.56
C VAL A 138 -1.76 -14.13 -6.21
N ASN A 139 -2.70 -15.04 -5.96
CA ASN A 139 -4.09 -14.91 -6.37
C ASN A 139 -4.94 -14.66 -5.11
N PRO A 140 -5.33 -13.40 -4.83
CA PRO A 140 -6.18 -13.09 -3.69
C PRO A 140 -7.50 -13.86 -3.77
N LEU A 141 -7.98 -14.35 -2.63
CA LEU A 141 -9.32 -14.92 -2.54
C LEU A 141 -10.38 -13.82 -2.73
N PRO A 142 -11.60 -14.15 -3.17
CA PRO A 142 -12.73 -13.23 -3.10
C PRO A 142 -12.87 -12.65 -1.69
N ASP A 143 -13.14 -11.35 -1.62
CA ASP A 143 -13.33 -10.60 -0.36
C ASP A 143 -12.13 -10.66 0.62
N ALA A 144 -10.92 -10.90 0.12
CA ALA A 144 -9.71 -10.98 0.95
C ALA A 144 -8.73 -9.82 0.68
N PHE A 145 -8.04 -9.42 1.75
CA PHE A 145 -6.83 -8.60 1.66
C PHE A 145 -5.58 -9.48 1.64
N VAL A 146 -4.56 -9.05 0.89
CA VAL A 146 -3.21 -9.57 1.04
C VAL A 146 -2.49 -8.72 2.07
N VAL A 147 -1.86 -9.35 3.06
CA VAL A 147 -1.12 -8.65 4.12
C VAL A 147 0.32 -9.11 4.08
N ASN A 148 1.26 -8.17 4.13
CA ASN A 148 2.69 -8.46 4.26
C ASN A 148 3.37 -7.54 5.27
N VAL A 149 4.48 -8.05 5.81
CA VAL A 149 5.43 -7.33 6.65
C VAL A 149 6.41 -6.61 5.72
N GLY A 150 6.86 -5.40 6.09
CA GLY A 150 7.99 -4.72 5.44
C GLY A 150 9.31 -4.89 6.19
#